data_AF-A0A959YES3-F1
#
_entry.id   AF-A0A959YES3-F1
#
_cell.length_a   1.000
_cell.length_b   1.000
_cell.length_c   1.000
_cell.angle_alpha   90.00
_cell.angle_beta   90.00
_cell.angle_gamma   90.00
#
_symmetry.space_group_name_H-M   'P 1'
#
loop_
_entity.id
_entity.type
_entity.pdbx_description
1 polymer ?
#
loop_
_entity_poly.entity_id
_entity_poly.type
_entity_poly.pdbx_seq_one_letter_code
_entity_poly.pdbx_strand_id
1 'polypeptide(L)' 'MPHDKEYVIRLSGHDLGQLIDGLEARATAWRHTAVYLETGSAPDGFLIEECDDAEEARRIADHYKRILATVMEQQKQQR' A
#
# COMPACT_ATOMS: atom_id res chain seq x y z
N MET A 1 -8.66 1.26 -18.73
CA MET A 1 -7.50 0.39 -19.04
C MET A 1 -7.99 -1.05 -18.94
N PRO A 2 -7.61 -1.98 -19.84
CA PRO A 2 -7.92 -3.40 -19.64
C PRO A 2 -7.31 -3.87 -18.30
N HIS A 3 -8.14 -4.43 -17.42
CA HIS A 3 -7.74 -4.81 -16.06
C HIS A 3 -6.82 -6.04 -16.01
N ASP A 4 -6.77 -6.82 -17.10
CA ASP A 4 -6.01 -8.08 -17.19
C ASP A 4 -4.64 -7.91 -17.85
N LYS A 5 -4.28 -6.67 -18.22
CA LYS A 5 -3.00 -6.40 -18.86
C LYS A 5 -1.89 -6.29 -17.82
N GLU A 6 -0.92 -7.18 -17.91
CA GLU A 6 0.30 -7.12 -17.10
C GLU A 6 1.36 -6.21 -17.74
N TYR A 7 2.18 -5.59 -16.89
CA TYR A 7 3.25 -4.68 -17.28
C TYR A 7 4.56 -5.07 -16.61
N VAL A 8 5.66 -5.00 -17.36
CA VAL A 8 7.02 -5.16 -16.83
C VAL A 8 7.63 -3.78 -16.65
N ILE A 9 8.07 -3.47 -15.44
CA ILE A 9 8.72 -2.19 -15.10
C ILE A 9 10.15 -2.50 -14.66
N ARG A 10 11.13 -1.81 -15.25
CA ARG A 10 12.54 -1.91 -14.87
C ARG A 10 12.93 -0.70 -14.03
N LEU A 11 13.48 -0.96 -12.84
CA LEU A 11 13.90 0.06 -11.88
C LEU A 11 15.33 -0.23 -11.42
N SER A 12 16.06 0.81 -11.01
CA SER A 12 17.30 0.59 -10.25
C SER A 12 16.97 0.00 -8.88
N GLY A 13 17.95 -0.63 -8.22
CA GLY A 13 17.75 -1.14 -6.86
C GLY A 13 17.37 -0.04 -5.86
N HIS A 14 17.86 1.19 -6.08
CA HIS A 14 17.53 2.34 -5.25
C HIS A 14 16.07 2.79 -5.44
N ASP A 15 15.64 2.94 -6.70
CA ASP A 15 14.26 3.35 -7.02
C ASP A 15 13.25 2.28 -6.59
N LEU A 16 13.63 1.00 -6.70
CA LEU A 16 12.81 -0.11 -6.21
C LEU A 16 12.62 -0.04 -4.68
N GLY A 17 13.68 0.30 -3.94
CA GLY A 17 13.58 0.53 -2.49
C GLY A 17 12.61 1.67 -2.17
N GLN A 18 12.76 2.82 -2.83
CA GLN A 18 11.86 3.97 -2.65
C GLN A 18 10.40 3.65 -2.99
N LEU A 19 10.17 2.87 -4.04
CA LEU A 19 8.83 2.41 -4.41
C LEU A 19 8.21 1.54 -3.30
N ILE A 20 8.97 0.58 -2.78
CA ILE A 20 8.53 -0.30 -1.69
C ILE A 20 8.20 0.53 -0.44
N ASP A 21 9.12 1.41 -0.01
CA ASP A 21 8.92 2.28 1.16
C ASP A 21 7.65 3.13 1.03
N GLY A 22 7.43 3.73 -0.15
CA GLY A 22 6.24 4.51 -0.43
C GLY A 22 4.95 3.69 -0.37
N LEU A 23 4.95 2.49 -0.96
CA LEU A 23 3.79 1.59 -0.94
C LEU A 23 3.47 1.11 0.49
N GLU A 24 4.50 0.85 1.31
CA GLU A 24 4.33 0.47 2.73
C GLU A 24 3.74 1.62 3.55
N ALA A 25 4.24 2.84 3.35
CA ALA A 25 3.72 4.03 3.99
C ALA A 25 2.23 4.24 3.65
N ARG A 26 1.84 4.05 2.37
CA ARG A 26 0.43 4.13 1.95
C ARG A 26 -0.41 3.02 2.57
N ALA A 27 0.05 1.77 2.55
CA ALA A 27 -0.67 0.65 3.18
C ALA A 27 -0.92 0.91 4.68
N THR A 28 0.06 1.49 5.35
CA THR A 28 0.00 1.82 6.78
C THR A 28 -0.98 2.95 7.06
N ALA A 29 -0.95 4.03 6.28
CA ALA A 29 -1.88 5.15 6.43
C ALA A 29 -3.35 4.71 6.27
N TRP A 30 -3.64 3.88 5.27
CA TRP A 30 -4.98 3.31 5.06
C TRP A 30 -5.39 2.37 6.18
N ARG A 31 -4.47 1.56 6.72
CA ARG A 31 -4.75 0.71 7.88
C ARG A 31 -5.11 1.56 9.10
N HIS A 32 -4.36 2.60 9.39
CA HIS A 32 -4.64 3.50 10.51
C HIS A 32 -5.95 4.24 10.32
N THR A 33 -6.29 4.65 9.09
CA THR A 33 -7.60 5.23 8.73
C THR A 33 -8.73 4.28 9.09
N ALA A 34 -8.63 3.00 8.72
CA ALA A 34 -9.64 2.01 9.09
C ALA A 34 -9.78 1.86 10.62
N VAL A 35 -8.65 1.75 11.34
CA VAL A 35 -8.66 1.63 12.81
C VAL A 35 -9.28 2.87 13.47
N TYR A 36 -8.95 4.06 12.98
CA TYR A 36 -9.49 5.31 13.47
C TYR A 36 -11.00 5.39 13.27
N LEU A 37 -11.50 5.05 12.08
CA LEU A 37 -12.94 5.06 11.79
C LEU A 37 -13.73 4.07 12.65
N GLU A 38 -13.11 2.95 13.08
CA GLU A 38 -13.76 1.96 13.96
C GLU A 38 -13.69 2.30 15.46
N THR A 39 -12.57 2.86 15.89
CA THR A 39 -12.23 2.92 17.32
C THR A 39 -12.04 4.33 17.84
N GLY A 40 -11.91 5.32 16.95
CA GLY A 40 -11.48 6.69 17.28
C GLY A 40 -10.00 6.81 17.66
N SER A 41 -9.22 5.71 17.62
CA SER A 41 -7.81 5.69 18.00
C SER A 41 -6.89 5.78 16.79
N ALA A 42 -5.84 6.60 16.88
CA ALA A 42 -4.79 6.70 15.90
C ALA A 42 -3.44 7.05 16.55
N PRO A 43 -2.30 6.74 15.90
CA PRO A 43 -0.98 7.20 16.32
C PRO A 43 -0.85 8.73 16.30
N ASP A 44 0.11 9.27 17.05
CA ASP A 44 0.42 10.70 17.02
C ASP A 44 0.88 11.16 15.63
N GLY A 45 0.39 12.33 15.20
CA GLY A 45 0.72 12.90 13.88
C GLY A 45 0.08 12.16 12.69
N PHE A 46 -0.84 11.22 12.94
CA PHE A 46 -1.62 10.56 11.91
C PHE A 46 -2.53 11.55 11.17
N LEU A 47 -2.49 11.51 9.83
CA LEU A 47 -3.52 12.12 8.99
C LEU A 47 -4.45 11.04 8.47
N ILE A 48 -5.75 11.25 8.67
CA ILE A 48 -6.79 10.41 8.11
C ILE A 48 -6.86 10.57 6.59
N GLU A 49 -6.99 9.45 5.88
CA GLU A 49 -7.25 9.44 4.44
C GLU A 49 -8.74 9.61 4.15
N GLU A 50 -9.05 10.24 3.02
CA GLU A 50 -10.44 10.48 2.60
C GLU A 50 -11.07 9.19 2.04
N CYS A 51 -12.13 8.72 2.70
CA CYS A 51 -12.92 7.55 2.31
C CYS A 51 -14.29 7.56 3.01
N ASP A 52 -15.20 6.71 2.54
CA ASP A 52 -16.57 6.62 3.03
C ASP A 52 -16.63 5.91 4.41
N ASP A 53 -15.88 4.81 4.57
CA ASP A 53 -15.91 3.99 5.77
C ASP A 53 -14.63 3.19 6.04
N ALA A 54 -14.59 2.54 7.21
CA ALA A 54 -13.46 1.71 7.64
C ALA A 54 -13.22 0.48 6.75
N GLU A 55 -14.27 -0.05 6.11
CA GLU A 55 -14.15 -1.20 5.22
C GLU A 55 -13.44 -0.80 3.92
N GLU A 56 -13.81 0.34 3.34
CA GLU A 56 -13.12 0.92 2.19
C GLU A 56 -11.64 1.15 2.49
N ALA A 57 -11.33 1.81 3.60
CA ALA A 57 -9.95 2.03 4.02
C ALA A 57 -9.15 0.71 4.14
N ARG A 58 -9.76 -0.34 4.71
CA ARG A 58 -9.16 -1.69 4.78
C ARG A 58 -8.92 -2.29 3.41
N ARG A 59 -9.92 -2.26 2.52
CA ARG A 59 -9.79 -2.81 1.16
C ARG A 59 -8.64 -2.14 0.41
N ILE A 60 -8.48 -0.83 0.56
CA ILE A 60 -7.37 -0.09 -0.04
C ILE A 60 -6.03 -0.50 0.58
N ALA A 61 -5.93 -0.60 1.92
CA ALA A 61 -4.72 -1.06 2.60
C ALA A 61 -4.30 -2.46 2.12
N ASP A 62 -5.24 -3.38 2.00
CA ASP A 62 -4.99 -4.75 1.54
C ASP A 62 -4.62 -4.80 0.05
N HIS A 63 -5.16 -3.88 -0.76
CA HIS A 63 -4.74 -3.72 -2.15
C HIS A 63 -3.26 -3.32 -2.24
N TYR A 64 -2.80 -2.35 -1.44
CA TYR A 64 -1.39 -1.97 -1.38
C TYR A 64 -0.50 -3.14 -0.93
N LYS A 65 -0.93 -3.91 0.10
CA LYS A 65 -0.18 -5.11 0.53
C LYS A 65 -0.05 -6.15 -0.57
N ARG A 66 -1.10 -6.35 -1.37
CA ARG A 66 -1.05 -7.25 -2.52
C ARG A 66 -0.03 -6.79 -3.55
N ILE A 67 0.00 -5.49 -3.87
CA ILE A 67 1.01 -4.91 -4.78
C ILE A 67 2.42 -5.11 -4.21
N LEU A 68 2.63 -4.80 -2.92
CA LEU A 68 3.91 -5.01 -2.24
C LEU A 68 4.38 -6.46 -2.32
N ALA A 69 3.50 -7.42 -2.04
CA ALA A 69 3.82 -8.84 -2.13
C ALA A 69 4.28 -9.22 -3.55
N THR A 70 3.59 -8.73 -4.58
CA THR A 70 4.00 -8.94 -5.98
C THR A 70 5.37 -8.33 -6.28
N VAL A 71 5.62 -7.08 -5.86
CA VAL A 71 6.90 -6.38 -6.10
C VAL A 71 8.06 -7.07 -5.37
N MET A 72 7.87 -7.43 -4.10
CA MET A 72 8.89 -8.12 -3.30
C MET A 72 9.20 -9.51 -3.84
N GLU A 73 8.20 -10.23 -4.37
CA GLU A 73 8.43 -11.52 -5.01
C GLU A 73 9.25 -11.37 -6.30
N GLN A 74 8.92 -10.39 -7.14
CA GLN A 74 9.73 -10.08 -8.33
C GLN A 74 11.17 -9.70 -7.97
N GLN A 75 11.38 -8.92 -6.90
CA GLN A 75 12.71 -8.57 -6.40
C GLN A 75 13.51 -9.80 -5.99
N LYS A 76 12.88 -10.76 -5.28
CA LYS A 76 13.53 -12.01 -4.86
C LYS A 76 13.95 -12.87 -6.05
N GLN A 77 13.12 -12.95 -7.09
CA GLN A 77 13.40 -13.74 -8.29
C GLN A 77 14.55 -13.16 -9.15
N GLN A 78 14.90 -11.89 -8.95
CA GLN A 78 15.93 -11.17 -9.70
C GLN A 78 17.24 -10.95 -8.92
N ARG A 79 17.32 -11.44 -7.68
CA ARG A 79 18.52 -11.45 -6.84
C ARG A 79 19.32 -12.73 -7.03
#